data_AF-A0A936I4X6-F1
#
_entry.id   AF-A0A936I4X6-F1
#
_cell.length_a   1.000
_cell.length_b   1.000
_cell.length_c   1.000
_cell.angle_alpha   90.00
_cell.angle_beta   90.00
_cell.angle_gamma   90.00
#
_symmetry.space_group_name_H-M   'P 1'
#
loop_
_entity.id
_entity.type
_entity.pdbx_description
1 polymer ?
#
loop_
_entity_poly.entity_id
_entity_poly.type
_entity_poly.pdbx_seq_one_letter_code
_entity_poly.pdbx_strand_id
1 'polypeptide(L)'
;MGYKFMELNGYVDSNGDNVVDATDAAVEYHIATDALLGEAEFNVHQDVAGGTTLTIAIHVDLAHLAAQIDLGTNPQSHTTDFPALAVRMRDALIGSMELH
;
A
#
# COMPACT_ATOMS: atom_id res chain seq x y z
N MET A 1 -14.75 -15.59 -1.06
CA MET A 1 -14.02 -15.13 -2.27
C MET A 1 -13.94 -13.62 -2.13
N GLY A 2 -12.77 -13.02 -2.28
CA GLY A 2 -12.62 -11.58 -2.09
C GLY A 2 -11.38 -11.06 -2.80
N TYR A 3 -11.35 -9.76 -3.04
CA TYR A 3 -10.25 -9.11 -3.73
C TYR A 3 -9.07 -8.87 -2.79
N LYS A 4 -7.85 -9.20 -3.23
CA LYS A 4 -6.60 -8.72 -2.65
C LYS A 4 -6.18 -7.50 -3.47
N PHE A 5 -6.12 -6.34 -2.83
CA PHE A 5 -5.84 -5.07 -3.50
C PHE A 5 -4.52 -4.44 -3.03
N MET A 6 -3.95 -4.93 -1.93
CA MET A 6 -2.63 -4.50 -1.48
C MET A 6 -1.89 -5.64 -0.78
N GLU A 7 -0.61 -5.78 -1.13
CA GLU A 7 0.34 -6.70 -0.51
C GLU A 7 1.69 -6.01 -0.41
N LEU A 8 2.21 -5.91 0.80
CA LEU A 8 3.55 -5.45 1.09
C LEU A 8 4.31 -6.60 1.76
N ASN A 9 5.30 -7.14 1.06
CA ASN A 9 6.15 -8.21 1.57
C ASN A 9 7.62 -7.75 1.55
N GLY A 10 8.39 -8.14 2.56
CA GLY A 10 9.81 -7.83 2.62
C GLY A 10 10.48 -8.36 3.88
N TYR A 11 11.62 -7.77 4.21
CA TYR A 11 12.38 -8.02 5.42
C TYR A 11 12.80 -6.67 6.01
N VAL A 12 12.97 -6.63 7.33
CA VAL A 12 13.50 -5.48 8.06
C VAL A 12 14.67 -5.97 8.90
N ASP A 13 15.76 -5.20 8.95
CA ASP A 13 16.91 -5.52 9.82
C ASP A 13 16.45 -5.57 11.27
N SER A 14 16.22 -6.80 11.72
CA SER A 14 15.59 -7.15 12.99
C SER A 14 16.63 -7.70 13.96
N ASN A 15 17.77 -8.14 13.45
CA ASN A 15 18.87 -8.69 14.21
C ASN A 15 19.95 -7.62 14.52
N GLY A 16 19.90 -6.45 13.88
CA GLY A 16 20.77 -5.29 14.11
C GLY A 16 22.16 -5.42 13.49
N ASP A 17 22.36 -6.30 12.51
CA ASP A 17 23.66 -6.53 11.88
C ASP A 17 23.96 -5.59 10.69
N ASN A 18 23.00 -4.71 10.34
CA ASN A 18 23.02 -3.78 9.21
C ASN A 18 22.97 -4.47 7.83
N VAL A 19 22.52 -5.71 7.77
CA VAL A 19 22.29 -6.46 6.54
C VAL A 19 20.86 -6.98 6.56
N VAL A 20 20.05 -6.57 5.58
CA VAL A 20 18.71 -7.15 5.42
C VAL A 20 18.83 -8.47 4.67
N ASP A 21 18.62 -9.59 5.35
CA ASP A 21 18.71 -10.93 4.76
C ASP A 21 17.63 -11.93 5.24
N ALA A 22 17.78 -13.20 4.88
CA ALA A 22 16.79 -14.23 5.20
C ALA A 22 16.77 -14.65 6.69
N THR A 23 17.70 -14.14 7.49
CA THR A 23 17.73 -14.33 8.95
C THR A 23 16.90 -13.28 9.68
N ASP A 24 16.44 -12.24 8.97
CA ASP A 24 15.58 -11.21 9.50
C ASP A 24 14.10 -11.58 9.56
N ALA A 25 13.36 -10.85 10.39
CA ALA A 25 11.91 -10.91 10.46
C ALA A 25 11.29 -10.50 9.11
N ALA A 26 10.44 -11.39 8.60
CA ALA A 26 9.61 -11.09 7.45
C ALA A 26 8.58 -10.01 7.79
N VAL A 27 8.39 -9.10 6.85
CA VAL A 27 7.37 -8.06 6.87
C VAL A 27 6.27 -8.48 5.91
N GLU A 28 5.04 -8.59 6.40
CA GLU A 28 3.90 -9.03 5.59
C GLU A 28 2.63 -8.24 5.95
N TYR A 29 2.15 -7.40 5.04
CA TYR A 29 0.87 -6.68 5.18
C TYR A 29 -0.04 -6.95 4.00
N HIS A 30 -1.13 -7.68 4.25
CA HIS A 30 -2.08 -8.03 3.21
C HIS A 30 -3.44 -7.44 3.51
N ILE A 31 -3.95 -6.64 2.58
CA ILE A 31 -5.32 -6.16 2.62
C ILE A 31 -6.14 -6.89 1.54
N ALA A 32 -7.05 -7.74 2.00
CA ALA A 32 -7.84 -8.61 1.15
C ALA A 32 -9.19 -8.95 1.80
N THR A 33 -10.24 -8.17 1.50
CA THR A 33 -11.66 -8.54 1.73
C THR A 33 -12.58 -7.59 0.96
N ASP A 34 -13.77 -8.05 0.61
CA ASP A 34 -14.82 -7.19 0.02
C ASP A 34 -15.26 -6.08 0.98
N ALA A 35 -15.15 -6.28 2.29
CA ALA A 35 -15.49 -5.29 3.31
C ALA A 35 -14.57 -4.06 3.30
N LEU A 36 -13.37 -4.20 2.72
CA LEU A 36 -12.40 -3.12 2.60
C LEU A 36 -12.26 -2.62 1.15
N LEU A 37 -13.05 -3.16 0.23
CA LEU A 37 -13.15 -2.62 -1.12
C LEU A 37 -13.72 -1.20 -1.05
N GLY A 38 -13.03 -0.26 -1.67
CA GLY A 38 -13.42 1.13 -1.73
C GLY A 38 -13.15 1.70 -3.12
N GLU A 39 -13.82 2.80 -3.42
CA GLU A 39 -13.65 3.55 -4.66
C GLU A 39 -12.85 4.83 -4.37
N ALA A 40 -11.93 5.15 -5.27
CA ALA A 40 -11.18 6.40 -5.27
C ALA A 40 -11.38 7.06 -6.64
N GLU A 41 -11.86 8.30 -6.62
CA GLU A 41 -12.10 9.09 -7.82
C GLU A 41 -11.07 10.21 -7.93
N PHE A 42 -10.40 10.30 -9.07
CA PHE A 42 -9.46 11.36 -9.36
C PHE A 42 -9.90 12.09 -10.64
N ASN A 43 -9.96 13.42 -10.56
CA ASN A 43 -10.36 14.25 -11.69
C ASN A 43 -9.13 14.89 -12.32
N VAL A 44 -8.87 14.58 -13.59
CA VAL A 44 -7.82 15.23 -14.39
C VAL A 44 -8.48 16.05 -15.49
N HIS A 45 -8.03 17.29 -15.66
CA HIS A 45 -8.42 18.12 -16.78
C HIS A 45 -7.21 18.30 -17.70
N GLN A 46 -7.26 17.69 -18.88
CA GLN A 46 -6.21 17.80 -19.88
C GLN A 46 -6.81 17.89 -21.29
N ASP A 47 -6.35 18.88 -22.05
CA ASP A 47 -6.73 19.02 -23.45
C ASP A 47 -6.05 17.92 -24.28
N VAL A 48 -6.85 17.10 -24.96
CA VAL A 48 -6.36 16.01 -25.83
C VAL A 48 -6.58 16.40 -27.28
N ALA A 49 -5.48 16.57 -28.02
CA ALA A 49 -5.55 16.81 -29.46
C ALA A 49 -5.99 15.52 -30.19
N GLY A 50 -6.80 15.68 -31.25
CA GLY A 50 -7.26 14.55 -32.06
C GLY A 50 -6.09 13.72 -32.60
N GLY A 51 -6.12 12.41 -32.36
CA GLY A 51 -5.08 11.47 -32.80
C GLY A 51 -3.89 11.33 -31.83
N THR A 52 -3.96 11.91 -30.63
CA THR A 52 -2.93 11.74 -29.58
C THR A 52 -3.38 10.73 -28.52
N THR A 53 -2.40 10.09 -27.87
CA THR A 53 -2.63 9.21 -26.72
C THR A 53 -2.50 10.02 -25.44
N LEU A 54 -3.53 10.00 -24.62
CA LEU A 54 -3.47 10.46 -23.24
C LEU A 54 -2.96 9.34 -22.34
N THR A 55 -1.90 9.60 -21.57
CA THR A 55 -1.40 8.70 -20.54
C THR A 55 -1.72 9.31 -19.18
N ILE A 56 -2.49 8.59 -18.36
CA ILE A 56 -2.75 8.98 -16.97
C ILE A 56 -1.75 8.23 -16.09
N ALA A 57 -0.87 8.97 -15.42
CA ALA A 57 0.07 8.41 -14.46
C ALA A 57 -0.51 8.56 -13.04
N ILE A 58 -0.73 7.42 -12.38
CA ILE A 58 -1.07 7.38 -10.95
C ILE A 58 0.20 7.03 -10.20
N HIS A 59 0.65 7.95 -9.38
CA HIS A 59 1.78 7.76 -8.47
C HIS A 59 1.26 7.34 -7.10
N VAL A 60 2.01 6.49 -6.40
CA VAL A 60 1.71 6.06 -5.04
C VAL A 60 2.88 6.47 -4.15
N ASP A 61 2.63 7.36 -3.19
CA ASP A 61 3.61 7.71 -2.17
C ASP A 61 3.77 6.57 -1.16
N LEU A 62 4.81 5.77 -1.35
CA LEU A 62 5.16 4.67 -0.46
C LEU A 62 5.58 5.14 0.93
N ALA A 63 6.12 6.35 1.09
CA ALA A 63 6.48 6.88 2.41
C ALA A 63 5.23 7.20 3.24
N HIS A 64 4.21 7.79 2.61
CA HIS A 64 2.91 8.00 3.25
C HIS A 64 2.26 6.65 3.63
N LEU A 65 2.29 5.67 2.73
CA LEU A 65 1.75 4.34 3.02
C LEU A 65 2.48 3.66 4.18
N ALA A 66 3.82 3.67 4.17
CA ALA A 66 4.65 3.07 5.20
C ALA A 66 4.57 3.79 6.54
N ALA A 67 4.20 5.08 6.59
CA ALA A 67 4.03 5.82 7.84
C ALA A 67 2.91 5.25 8.73
N GLN A 68 2.01 4.42 8.19
CA GLN A 68 0.98 3.73 8.97
C GLN A 68 1.47 2.44 9.63
N ILE A 69 2.69 2.03 9.32
CA ILE A 69 3.25 0.74 9.67
C ILE A 69 4.32 0.92 10.75
N ASP A 70 4.16 0.22 11.87
CA ASP A 70 5.23 0.07 12.86
C ASP A 70 5.89 -1.30 12.70
N LEU A 71 6.98 -1.33 11.91
CA LEU A 71 7.77 -2.53 11.65
C LEU A 71 8.51 -3.05 12.90
N GLY A 72 8.75 -2.20 13.90
CA GLY A 72 9.46 -2.59 15.11
C GLY A 72 8.60 -3.37 16.10
N THR A 73 7.28 -3.20 16.04
CA THR A 73 6.35 -3.85 16.98
C THR A 73 5.34 -4.78 16.32
N ASN A 74 5.00 -4.58 15.05
CA ASN A 74 3.94 -5.33 14.37
C ASN A 74 4.31 -5.76 12.95
N PRO A 75 5.47 -6.41 12.70
CA PRO A 75 6.00 -6.64 11.35
C PRO A 75 5.08 -7.41 10.41
N GLN A 76 4.11 -8.15 10.94
CA GLN A 76 3.17 -8.94 10.16
C GLN A 76 1.73 -8.62 10.57
N SER A 77 0.85 -8.41 9.58
CA SER A 77 -0.59 -8.30 9.81
C SER A 77 -1.36 -8.65 8.54
N HIS A 78 -2.25 -9.63 8.62
CA HIS A 78 -3.28 -9.85 7.62
C HIS A 78 -4.55 -9.08 8.00
N THR A 79 -5.47 -8.97 7.03
CA THR A 79 -6.72 -8.19 7.18
C THR A 79 -7.53 -8.57 8.42
N THR A 80 -7.51 -9.84 8.82
CA THR A 80 -8.25 -10.36 9.98
C THR A 80 -7.48 -10.25 11.29
N ASP A 81 -6.15 -10.17 11.24
CA ASP A 81 -5.28 -10.20 12.42
C ASP A 81 -5.34 -8.85 13.14
N PHE A 82 -5.38 -7.77 12.35
CA PHE A 82 -5.52 -6.41 12.86
C PHE A 82 -6.45 -5.57 11.98
N PRO A 83 -7.79 -5.72 12.12
CA PRO A 83 -8.76 -5.04 11.25
C PRO A 83 -8.63 -3.51 11.25
N ALA A 84 -8.28 -2.91 12.39
CA ALA A 84 -8.07 -1.47 12.47
C ALA A 84 -6.85 -0.99 11.65
N LEU A 85 -5.75 -1.76 11.63
CA LEU A 85 -4.61 -1.47 10.77
C LEU A 85 -4.98 -1.66 9.29
N ALA A 86 -5.73 -2.70 8.96
CA ALA A 86 -6.20 -2.94 7.59
C ALA A 86 -7.05 -1.78 7.05
N VAL A 87 -7.93 -1.21 7.89
CA VAL A 87 -8.70 0.01 7.56
C VAL A 87 -7.78 1.23 7.36
N ARG A 88 -6.83 1.47 8.28
CA ARG A 88 -5.86 2.58 8.14
C ARG A 88 -5.00 2.47 6.89
N MET A 89 -4.51 1.27 6.59
CA MET A 89 -3.70 1.00 5.41
C MET A 89 -4.49 1.20 4.11
N ARG A 90 -5.78 0.78 4.08
CA ARG A 90 -6.69 1.09 2.96
C ARG A 90 -6.83 2.61 2.77
N ASP A 91 -7.09 3.35 3.86
CA ASP A 91 -7.27 4.80 3.79
C ASP A 91 -6.00 5.53 3.37
N ALA A 92 -4.84 5.09 3.86
CA ALA A 92 -3.55 5.64 3.46
C ALA A 92 -3.19 5.31 2.01
N LEU A 93 -3.56 4.14 1.50
CA LEU A 93 -3.37 3.81 0.08
C LEU A 93 -4.16 4.77 -0.83
N ILE A 94 -5.40 5.10 -0.46
CA ILE A 94 -6.19 6.09 -1.22
C ILE A 94 -5.57 7.48 -1.08
N GLY A 95 -5.16 7.85 0.13
CA GLY A 95 -4.53 9.14 0.41
C GLY A 95 -3.12 9.33 -0.15
N SER A 96 -2.44 8.26 -0.56
CA SER A 96 -1.10 8.30 -1.16
C SER A 96 -1.11 8.32 -2.69
N MET A 97 -2.28 8.21 -3.31
CA MET A 97 -2.43 8.26 -4.76
C MET A 97 -2.47 9.70 -5.26
N GLU A 98 -1.61 10.01 -6.23
CA GLU A 98 -1.53 11.33 -6.85
C GLU A 98 -1.54 11.20 -8.39
N LEU A 99 -2.24 12.12 -9.05
CA LEU A 99 -2.24 12.25 -10.51
C LEU A 99 -1.18 13.25 -10.95
N HIS A 100 -0.31 12.84 -11.88
CA HIS A 100 0.74 13.68 -12.45
C HIS A 100 0.58 13.83 -13.97
#